data_AF-A0A8H4UVT7-F1
#
_entry.id   AF-A0A8H4UVT7-F1
#
_cell.length_a   1.000
_cell.length_b   1.000
_cell.length_c   1.000
_cell.angle_alpha   90.00
_cell.angle_beta   90.00
_cell.angle_gamma   90.00
#
_symmetry.space_group_name_H-M   'P 1'
#
loop_
_entity.id
_entity.type
_entity.pdbx_description
1 polymer ?
#
loop_
_entity_poly.entity_id
_entity_poly.type
_entity_poly.pdbx_seq_one_letter_code
_entity_poly.pdbx_strand_id
1 'polypeptide(L)'
;MLAPVKYQKVLSFVTGWLAVIGWQAALAASSFMTGQMIQSVAILGNQLYNALPWQGTLIIWATLSLSLAVNLIGGKLLPRIEVVVLVLHILGFFAIMITLVYMAEPNTAKEFFTTFQNGGGFSTQALSWFVGMTGSAFGFAGGDGVVH
;
A
#
# COMPACT_ATOMS: atom_id res chain seq x y z
N MET A 1 19.42 19.72 4.72
CA MET A 1 20.01 21.08 4.78
C MET A 1 19.62 21.88 6.05
N LEU A 2 19.03 21.25 7.08
CA LEU A 2 18.56 21.93 8.30
C LEU A 2 19.37 21.59 9.57
N ALA A 3 20.42 20.76 9.46
CA ALA A 3 21.19 20.28 10.61
C ALA A 3 22.34 21.25 10.98
N PRO A 4 22.59 21.51 12.29
CA PRO A 4 23.74 22.30 12.74
C PRO A 4 25.07 21.68 12.28
N VAL A 5 26.04 22.52 11.90
CA VAL A 5 27.33 22.11 11.30
C VAL A 5 28.06 21.03 12.11
N LYS A 6 27.97 21.09 13.44
CA LYS A 6 28.57 20.11 14.37
C LYS A 6 27.99 18.70 14.24
N TYR A 7 26.71 18.58 13.91
CA TYR A 7 26.00 17.29 13.83
C TYR A 7 25.66 16.88 12.40
N GLN A 8 25.91 17.75 11.42
CA GLN A 8 25.52 17.55 10.03
C GLN A 8 26.00 16.20 9.46
N LYS A 9 27.24 15.78 9.73
CA LYS A 9 27.76 14.50 9.23
C LYS A 9 27.04 13.29 9.81
N VAL A 10 26.85 13.27 11.14
CA VAL A 10 26.17 12.16 11.84
C VAL A 10 24.71 12.11 11.43
N LEU A 11 24.02 13.25 11.45
CA LEU A 11 22.61 13.33 11.07
C LEU A 11 22.41 12.94 9.60
N SER A 12 23.29 13.36 8.69
CA SER A 12 23.19 12.97 7.27
C SER A 12 23.41 11.46 7.07
N PHE A 13 24.34 10.86 7.82
CA PHE A 13 24.57 9.41 7.78
C PHE A 13 23.33 8.64 8.28
N VAL A 14 22.77 9.05 9.42
CA VAL A 14 21.56 8.43 9.98
C VAL A 14 20.37 8.60 9.03
N THR A 15 20.14 9.79 8.48
CA THR A 15 19.05 10.00 7.52
C THR A 15 19.23 9.17 6.25
N GLY A 16 20.46 9.03 5.76
CA GLY A 16 20.76 8.20 4.59
C GLY A 16 20.44 6.72 4.84
N TRP A 17 20.85 6.18 6.00
CA TRP A 17 20.52 4.79 6.37
C TRP A 17 19.03 4.58 6.59
N LEU A 18 18.35 5.53 7.24
CA LEU A 18 16.90 5.47 7.41
C LEU A 18 16.16 5.48 6.06
N ALA A 19 16.62 6.29 5.11
CA ALA A 19 16.11 6.26 3.74
C ALA A 19 16.31 4.88 3.10
N VAL A 20 17.54 4.32 3.11
CA VAL A 20 17.79 2.98 2.54
C VAL A 20 16.88 1.91 3.14
N ILE A 21 16.73 1.89 4.47
CA ILE A 21 15.84 0.95 5.16
C ILE A 21 14.38 1.18 4.75
N GLY A 22 13.94 2.44 4.67
CA GLY A 22 12.60 2.81 4.25
C GLY A 22 12.27 2.29 2.86
N TRP A 23 13.19 2.43 1.91
CA TRP A 23 13.02 1.97 0.53
C TRP A 23 12.96 0.44 0.43
N GLN A 24 13.79 -0.28 1.18
CA GLN A 24 13.71 -1.75 1.25
C GLN A 24 12.39 -2.22 1.87
N ALA A 25 11.95 -1.57 2.95
CA ALA A 25 10.67 -1.88 3.60
C ALA A 25 9.48 -1.57 2.68
N ALA A 26 9.51 -0.47 1.94
CA ALA A 26 8.48 -0.08 0.98
C ALA A 26 8.35 -1.09 -0.16
N LEU A 27 9.48 -1.56 -0.71
CA LEU A 27 9.48 -2.62 -1.73
C LEU A 27 8.87 -3.92 -1.18
N ALA A 28 9.33 -4.36 0.00
CA ALA A 28 8.82 -5.57 0.65
C ALA A 28 7.32 -5.49 0.93
N ALA A 29 6.84 -4.35 1.46
CA ALA A 29 5.43 -4.11 1.72
C ALA A 29 4.58 -4.12 0.44
N SER A 30 5.07 -3.49 -0.63
CA SER A 30 4.37 -3.42 -1.92
C SER A 30 4.23 -4.80 -2.56
N SER A 31 5.30 -5.60 -2.56
CA SER A 31 5.26 -6.98 -3.07
C SER A 31 4.39 -7.90 -2.20
N PHE A 32 4.41 -7.72 -0.88
CA PHE A 32 3.51 -8.44 0.02
C PHE A 32 2.04 -8.12 -0.28
N MET A 33 1.70 -6.84 -0.38
CA MET A 33 0.33 -6.40 -0.68
C MET A 33 -0.15 -6.91 -2.06
N THR A 34 0.71 -6.81 -3.08
CA THR A 34 0.40 -7.32 -4.42
C THR A 34 0.18 -8.84 -4.39
N GLY A 35 1.04 -9.59 -3.69
CA GLY A 35 0.89 -11.03 -3.55
C GLY A 35 -0.39 -11.43 -2.83
N GLN A 36 -0.75 -10.71 -1.78
CA GLN A 36 -2.03 -10.91 -1.08
C GLN A 36 -3.22 -10.62 -2.00
N MET A 37 -3.21 -9.52 -2.76
CA MET A 37 -4.28 -9.19 -3.70
C MET A 37 -4.48 -10.28 -4.76
N ILE A 38 -3.38 -10.80 -5.34
CA ILE A 38 -3.44 -11.91 -6.30
C ILE A 38 -4.06 -13.16 -5.66
N GLN A 39 -3.63 -13.50 -4.44
CA GLN A 39 -4.17 -14.64 -3.72
C GLN A 39 -5.64 -14.46 -3.35
N SER A 40 -6.07 -13.24 -2.98
CA SER A 40 -7.47 -12.91 -2.72
C SER A 40 -8.35 -13.10 -3.95
N VAL A 41 -7.88 -12.72 -5.14
CA VAL A 41 -8.60 -12.96 -6.40
C VAL A 41 -8.71 -14.46 -6.68
N ALA A 42 -7.67 -15.25 -6.40
CA ALA A 42 -7.72 -16.71 -6.57
C ALA A 42 -8.75 -17.37 -5.65
N ILE A 43 -8.85 -16.92 -4.40
CA ILE A 43 -9.87 -17.39 -3.43
C ILE A 43 -11.28 -17.03 -3.92
N LEU A 44 -11.47 -15.81 -4.43
CA LEU A 44 -12.76 -15.35 -4.95
C LEU A 44 -13.21 -16.13 -6.19
N GLY A 45 -12.27 -16.46 -7.09
CA GLY A 45 -12.55 -17.17 -8.34
C GLY A 45 -12.73 -18.68 -8.20
N ASN A 46 -12.19 -19.28 -7.13
CA ASN A 46 -12.27 -20.72 -6.90
C ASN A 46 -12.52 -21.03 -5.42
N GLN A 47 -13.74 -21.43 -5.09
CA GLN A 47 -14.13 -21.75 -3.71
C GLN A 47 -13.42 -22.98 -3.13
N LEU A 48 -12.76 -23.80 -3.95
CA LEU A 48 -11.96 -24.94 -3.51
C LEU A 48 -10.47 -24.60 -3.32
N TYR A 49 -10.07 -23.34 -3.57
CA TYR A 49 -8.69 -22.92 -3.40
C TYR A 49 -8.34 -22.77 -1.92
N ASN A 50 -7.55 -23.71 -1.41
CA ASN A 50 -6.99 -23.65 -0.07
C ASN A 50 -5.66 -22.89 -0.07
N ALA A 51 -5.69 -21.64 0.38
CA ALA A 51 -4.53 -20.77 0.49
C ALA A 51 -3.52 -21.30 1.53
N LEU A 52 -2.49 -22.00 1.08
CA LEU A 52 -1.40 -22.45 1.95
C LEU A 52 -0.36 -21.34 2.12
N PRO A 53 0.27 -21.19 3.30
CA PRO A 53 1.22 -20.09 3.56
C PRO A 53 2.38 -20.03 2.56
N TRP A 54 2.90 -21.20 2.14
CA TRP A 54 4.01 -21.27 1.18
C TRP A 54 3.62 -20.77 -0.22
N GLN A 55 2.34 -20.91 -0.62
CA GLN A 55 1.85 -20.42 -1.91
C GLN A 55 1.88 -18.89 -1.93
N GLY A 56 1.48 -18.25 -0.82
CA GLY A 56 1.57 -16.79 -0.68
C GLY A 56 3.01 -16.30 -0.84
N THR A 57 3.96 -16.96 -0.17
CA THR A 57 5.40 -16.64 -0.30
C THR A 57 5.90 -16.76 -1.74
N LEU A 58 5.52 -17.82 -2.47
CA LEU A 58 5.92 -17.99 -3.87
C LEU A 58 5.33 -16.92 -4.78
N ILE A 59 4.07 -16.51 -4.57
CA ILE A 59 3.46 -15.40 -5.32
C ILE A 59 4.23 -14.10 -5.06
N ILE A 60 4.60 -13.83 -3.80
CA ILE A 60 5.41 -12.66 -3.45
C ILE A 60 6.77 -12.70 -4.17
N TRP A 61 7.48 -13.84 -4.15
CA TRP A 61 8.75 -13.98 -4.88
C TRP A 61 8.59 -13.84 -6.40
N ALA A 62 7.48 -14.33 -6.96
CA ALA A 62 7.17 -14.15 -8.38
C ALA A 62 6.97 -12.67 -8.72
N THR A 63 6.21 -11.92 -7.90
CA THR A 63 6.02 -10.48 -8.10
C THR A 63 7.33 -9.69 -7.98
N LEU A 64 8.18 -10.02 -6.99
CA LEU A 64 9.53 -9.42 -6.85
C LEU A 64 10.41 -9.69 -8.07
N SER A 65 10.41 -10.93 -8.56
CA SER A 65 11.21 -11.34 -9.73
C SER A 65 10.75 -10.62 -10.99
N LEU A 66 9.43 -10.43 -11.17
CA LEU A 66 8.87 -9.66 -12.27
C LEU A 66 9.26 -8.18 -12.16
N SER A 67 9.13 -7.57 -10.98
CA SER A 67 9.55 -6.19 -10.74
C SER A 67 11.03 -5.98 -11.05
N LEU A 68 11.89 -6.93 -10.65
CA LEU A 68 13.31 -6.92 -10.98
C LEU A 68 13.54 -7.00 -12.49
N ALA A 69 12.87 -7.92 -13.20
CA ALA A 69 13.01 -8.05 -14.65
C ALA A 69 12.59 -6.77 -15.38
N VAL A 70 11.48 -6.15 -14.97
CA VAL A 70 11.01 -4.87 -15.52
C VAL A 70 11.98 -3.74 -15.20
N ASN A 71 12.57 -3.71 -14.01
CA ASN A 71 13.56 -2.70 -13.65
C ASN A 71 14.85 -2.83 -14.49
N LEU A 72 15.31 -4.05 -14.75
CA LEU A 72 16.53 -4.31 -15.53
C LEU A 72 16.36 -4.03 -17.04
N ILE A 73 15.21 -4.39 -17.62
CA ILE A 73 15.00 -4.39 -19.08
C ILE A 73 14.12 -3.20 -19.53
N GLY A 74 13.19 -2.78 -18.69
CA GLY A 74 12.06 -1.93 -19.04
C GLY A 74 12.29 -0.43 -18.91
N GLY A 75 13.52 0.06 -18.71
CA GLY A 75 13.78 1.47 -18.38
C GLY A 75 13.14 2.51 -19.33
N LYS A 76 13.01 2.21 -20.63
CA LYS A 76 12.34 3.10 -21.61
C LYS A 76 10.81 2.91 -21.68
N LEU A 77 10.31 1.75 -21.26
CA LEU A 77 8.88 1.40 -21.29
C LEU A 77 8.18 1.77 -19.99
N LEU A 78 8.92 1.81 -18.88
CA LEU A 78 8.42 2.13 -17.53
C LEU A 78 7.59 3.41 -17.50
N PRO A 79 8.03 4.56 -18.07
CA PRO A 79 7.26 5.80 -17.98
C PRO A 79 5.93 5.72 -18.72
N ARG A 80 5.85 4.93 -19.80
CA ARG A 80 4.60 4.74 -20.55
C ARG A 80 3.61 3.86 -19.79
N ILE A 81 4.11 2.78 -19.19
CA ILE A 81 3.30 1.88 -18.35
C ILE A 81 2.77 2.66 -17.16
N GLU A 82 3.60 3.46 -16.51
CA GLU A 82 3.23 4.24 -15.33
C GLU A 82 2.06 5.19 -15.61
N VAL A 83 2.09 5.91 -16.73
CA VAL A 83 0.98 6.80 -17.14
C VAL A 83 -0.31 6.01 -17.36
N VAL A 84 -0.24 4.86 -18.05
CA VAL A 84 -1.42 4.01 -18.28
C VAL A 84 -1.98 3.47 -16.96
N VAL A 85 -1.10 3.01 -16.07
CA VAL A 85 -1.46 2.50 -14.74
C VAL A 85 -2.09 3.62 -13.91
N LEU A 86 -1.57 4.84 -13.95
CA LEU A 86 -2.14 6.00 -13.25
C LEU A 86 -3.56 6.31 -13.74
N VAL A 87 -3.77 6.34 -15.06
CA VAL A 87 -5.10 6.58 -15.65
C VAL A 87 -6.07 5.47 -15.22
N LEU A 88 -5.65 4.20 -15.29
CA LEU A 88 -6.48 3.07 -14.84
C LEU A 88 -6.80 3.14 -13.34
N HIS A 89 -5.84 3.55 -12.50
CA HIS A 89 -6.07 3.72 -11.07
C HIS A 89 -7.11 4.80 -10.78
N ILE A 90 -7.01 5.97 -11.43
CA ILE A 90 -7.97 7.07 -11.24
C ILE A 90 -9.37 6.65 -11.69
N LEU A 91 -9.49 6.05 -12.88
CA LEU A 91 -10.77 5.59 -13.40
C LEU A 91 -11.37 4.48 -12.53
N GLY A 92 -10.56 3.50 -12.13
CA GLY A 92 -10.97 2.40 -11.26
C GLY A 92 -11.42 2.89 -9.88
N PHE A 93 -10.73 3.87 -9.30
CA PHE A 93 -11.10 4.49 -8.03
C PHE A 93 -12.50 5.09 -8.09
N PHE A 94 -12.80 5.91 -9.11
CA PHE A 94 -14.13 6.49 -9.27
C PHE A 94 -15.19 5.44 -9.59
N ALA A 95 -14.88 4.45 -10.43
CA ALA A 95 -15.80 3.36 -10.75
C ALA A 95 -16.22 2.58 -9.49
N ILE A 96 -15.25 2.22 -8.64
CA ILE A 96 -15.51 1.53 -7.37
C ILE A 96 -16.29 2.44 -6.42
N MET A 97 -15.87 3.70 -6.25
CA MET A 97 -16.55 4.65 -5.36
C MET A 97 -18.02 4.85 -5.76
N ILE A 98 -18.30 5.12 -7.04
CA ILE A 98 -19.66 5.34 -7.54
C ILE A 98 -20.52 4.10 -7.31
N THR A 99 -19.98 2.91 -7.60
CA THR A 99 -20.71 1.65 -7.40
C THR A 99 -21.05 1.43 -5.91
N LEU A 100 -20.09 1.65 -5.02
CA LEU A 100 -20.31 1.52 -3.57
C LEU A 100 -21.33 2.53 -3.06
N VAL A 101 -21.27 3.79 -3.49
CA VAL A 101 -22.24 4.82 -3.07
C VAL A 101 -23.64 4.50 -3.58
N TYR A 102 -23.76 4.00 -4.81
CA TYR A 102 -25.06 3.66 -5.39
C TYR A 102 -25.68 2.39 -4.78
N MET A 103 -24.85 1.41 -4.42
CA MET A 103 -25.29 0.16 -3.79
C MET A 103 -25.44 0.25 -2.27
N ALA A 104 -24.94 1.32 -1.64
CA ALA A 104 -25.03 1.49 -0.20
C ALA A 104 -26.49 1.69 0.24
N GLU A 105 -26.89 0.98 1.29
CA GLU A 105 -28.18 1.23 1.93
C GLU A 105 -28.16 2.62 2.61
N PRO A 106 -29.24 3.42 2.45
CA PRO A 106 -29.29 4.75 3.04
C PRO A 106 -29.30 4.66 4.57
N ASN A 107 -28.24 5.16 5.21
CA ASN A 107 -28.17 5.33 6.66
C ASN A 107 -28.58 6.75 7.06
N THR A 108 -29.07 6.91 8.30
CA THR A 108 -29.38 8.24 8.83
C THR A 108 -28.08 9.03 9.06
N ALA A 109 -28.04 10.32 8.71
CA ALA A 109 -26.84 11.15 8.87
C ALA A 109 -26.26 11.11 10.30
N LYS A 110 -27.11 11.04 11.32
CA LYS A 110 -26.71 10.88 12.72
C LYS A 110 -25.89 9.60 12.91
N GLU A 111 -26.41 8.47 12.45
CA GLU A 111 -25.74 7.18 12.57
C GLU A 111 -24.40 7.16 11.84
N PHE A 112 -24.33 7.74 10.64
CA PHE A 112 -23.08 7.83 9.88
C PHE A 112 -21.97 8.58 10.63
N PHE A 113 -22.29 9.73 11.25
CA PHE A 113 -21.30 10.56 11.92
C PHE A 113 -21.01 10.16 13.38
N THR A 114 -21.90 9.40 14.03
CA THR A 114 -21.73 9.02 15.44
C THR A 114 -21.32 7.57 15.66
N THR A 115 -21.45 6.71 14.64
CA THR A 115 -21.11 5.29 14.76
C THR A 115 -19.65 5.06 14.44
N PHE A 116 -18.86 4.78 15.48
CA PHE A 116 -17.48 4.33 15.34
C PHE A 116 -17.43 2.81 15.39
N GLN A 117 -16.84 2.21 14.36
CA GLN A 117 -16.72 0.76 14.26
C GLN A 117 -15.34 0.31 14.75
N ASN A 118 -15.30 -0.78 15.51
CA ASN A 118 -14.08 -1.45 15.95
C ASN A 118 -14.06 -2.88 15.40
N GLY A 119 -13.91 -2.98 14.07
CA GLY A 119 -13.89 -4.27 13.37
C GLY A 119 -12.74 -5.20 13.79
N GLY A 120 -11.70 -4.67 14.45
CA GLY A 120 -10.56 -5.45 14.94
C GLY A 120 -10.72 -6.01 16.36
N GLY A 121 -11.81 -5.70 17.06
CA GLY A 121 -12.05 -6.20 18.42
C GLY A 121 -11.07 -5.64 19.47
N PHE A 122 -10.51 -4.46 19.23
CA PHE A 122 -9.54 -3.84 20.15
C PHE A 122 -10.19 -3.45 21.49
N SER A 123 -9.40 -3.40 22.56
CA SER A 123 -9.88 -3.07 23.91
C SER A 123 -10.50 -1.66 24.02
N THR A 124 -10.09 -0.74 23.15
CA THR A 124 -10.62 0.63 23.11
C THR A 124 -10.80 1.12 21.68
N GLN A 125 -11.77 2.02 21.49
CA GLN A 125 -11.98 2.68 20.19
C GLN A 125 -10.78 3.52 19.77
N ALA A 126 -10.08 4.14 20.73
CA ALA A 126 -8.87 4.90 20.47
C ALA A 126 -7.76 4.01 19.87
N LEU A 127 -7.57 2.80 20.41
CA LEU A 127 -6.60 1.85 19.86
C LEU A 127 -6.96 1.45 18.43
N SER A 128 -8.24 1.14 18.17
CA SER A 128 -8.72 0.85 16.82
C SER A 128 -8.46 2.00 15.85
N TRP A 129 -8.66 3.24 16.29
CA TRP A 129 -8.37 4.44 15.51
C TRP A 129 -6.88 4.58 15.16
N PHE A 130 -5.97 4.44 16.15
CA PHE A 130 -4.53 4.52 15.90
C PHE A 130 -4.03 3.42 14.96
N VAL A 131 -4.56 2.19 15.09
CA VAL A 131 -4.24 1.10 14.16
C VAL A 131 -4.75 1.43 12.76
N GLY A 132 -5.98 1.95 12.61
CA GLY A 132 -6.54 2.36 11.33
C GLY A 132 -5.75 3.47 10.63
N MET A 133 -5.17 4.41 11.38
CA MET A 133 -4.34 5.47 10.82
C MET A 133 -3.02 4.99 10.20
N THR A 134 -2.52 3.80 10.57
CA THR A 134 -1.25 3.28 10.03
C THR A 134 -1.30 3.08 8.51
N GLY A 135 -2.42 2.60 7.98
CA GLY A 135 -2.61 2.44 6.53
C GLY A 135 -2.65 3.78 5.80
N SER A 136 -3.24 4.81 6.41
CA SER A 136 -3.23 6.17 5.84
C SER A 136 -1.81 6.75 5.82
N ALA A 137 -1.03 6.54 6.89
CA ALA A 137 0.37 6.96 6.95
C ALA A 137 1.21 6.30 5.85
N PHE A 138 0.98 5.01 5.56
CA PHE A 138 1.66 4.32 4.45
C PHE A 138 1.34 4.94 3.09
N GLY A 139 0.09 5.37 2.86
CA GLY A 139 -0.30 6.06 1.63
C GLY A 139 0.47 7.36 1.37
N PHE A 140 0.94 8.05 2.42
CA PHE A 140 1.78 9.25 2.29
C PHE A 140 3.27 8.97 2.18
N ALA A 141 3.71 7.71 2.38
CA ALA A 141 5.13 7.36 2.38
C ALA A 141 5.81 7.63 1.03
N GLY A 142 5.09 7.50 -0.10
CA GLY A 142 5.63 7.69 -1.45
C GLY A 142 5.92 9.14 -1.85
N GLY A 143 5.64 10.11 -0.98
CA GLY A 143 5.96 11.53 -1.25
C GLY A 143 7.47 11.81 -1.32
N ASP A 144 8.30 10.95 -0.72
CA ASP A 144 9.76 11.05 -0.80
C ASP A 144 10.27 10.83 -2.22
N GLY A 145 9.63 9.96 -3.01
CA GLY A 145 10.04 9.65 -4.38
C GLY A 145 10.07 10.85 -5.33
N VAL A 146 9.30 11.91 -5.09
CA VAL A 146 9.26 13.11 -5.94
C VAL A 146 10.45 14.04 -5.70
N VAL A 147 11.08 13.97 -4.53
CA VAL A 147 12.20 14.86 -4.14
C VAL A 147 13.58 14.25 -4.36
N HIS A 148 13.64 12.99 -4.80
CA HIS A 148 14.86 12.26 -5.15
C HIS A 148 15.19 12.38 -6.64
#